data_AF-A0A7V3C5X3-F1
#
_entry.id   AF-A0A7V3C5X3-F1
#
_cell.length_a   1.000
_cell.length_b   1.000
_cell.length_c   1.000
_cell.angle_alpha   90.00
_cell.angle_beta   90.00
_cell.angle_gamma   90.00
#
_symmetry.space_group_name_H-M   'P 1'
#
loop_
_entity.id
_entity.type
_entity.pdbx_description
1 polymer ?
#
loop_
_entity_poly.entity_id
_entity_poly.type
_entity_poly.pdbx_seq_one_letter_code
_entity_poly.pdbx_strand_id
1 'polypeptide(L)'
;MMAETMAEKTSAVLLLLNPSGPLQSLSQELESQSVRTRQATSCAEAARLLAAVNPPEVIFTETQLPDGNWADVVRLAQKASQPVNVIVVSRLVDIRLYVETLQNGAFDFIAPPFEPSELSHVLRCAVGNVTTRRNVLARAGGVRAPALKQMALPGAC
;
A
#
# COMPACT_ATOMS: atom_id res chain seq x y z
N MET A 1 -22.44 -20.74 -14.32
CA MET A 1 -22.47 -21.42 -13.00
C MET A 1 -21.17 -21.04 -12.29
N MET A 2 -21.29 -20.62 -11.03
CA MET A 2 -20.21 -20.42 -10.03
C MET A 2 -19.53 -19.04 -9.94
N ALA A 3 -20.01 -18.32 -8.92
CA ALA A 3 -19.30 -17.40 -8.02
C ALA A 3 -18.94 -15.99 -8.51
N GLU A 4 -19.96 -15.12 -8.59
CA GLU A 4 -19.82 -13.73 -8.15
C GLU A 4 -19.48 -13.74 -6.65
N THR A 5 -18.18 -13.75 -6.35
CA THR A 5 -17.72 -13.48 -5.00
C THR A 5 -17.72 -11.97 -4.83
N MET A 6 -18.41 -11.47 -3.81
CA MET A 6 -18.40 -10.06 -3.43
C MET A 6 -16.95 -9.59 -3.27
N ALA A 7 -16.43 -8.91 -4.30
CA ALA A 7 -15.11 -8.31 -4.25
C ALA A 7 -15.23 -7.06 -3.37
N GLU A 8 -14.74 -7.14 -2.13
CA GLU A 8 -14.29 -5.93 -1.44
C GLU A 8 -13.33 -5.22 -2.40
N LYS A 9 -13.78 -4.07 -2.92
CA LYS A 9 -13.10 -3.41 -4.02
C LYS A 9 -11.77 -2.89 -3.49
N THR A 10 -10.66 -3.57 -3.85
CA THR A 10 -9.30 -3.22 -3.47
C THR A 10 -9.04 -1.74 -3.74
N SER A 11 -8.45 -1.05 -2.78
CA SER A 11 -8.07 0.35 -2.96
C SER A 11 -6.55 0.47 -3.12
N ALA A 12 -6.15 1.05 -4.24
CA ALA A 12 -4.77 1.36 -4.58
C ALA A 12 -4.58 2.87 -4.68
N VAL A 13 -3.43 3.36 -4.19
CA VAL A 13 -2.99 4.73 -4.43
C VAL A 13 -1.89 4.72 -5.48
N LEU A 14 -1.97 5.64 -6.43
CA LEU A 14 -1.02 5.80 -7.50
C LEU A 14 -0.31 7.15 -7.35
N LEU A 15 1.02 7.13 -7.24
CA LEU A 15 1.85 8.33 -7.17
C LEU A 15 2.42 8.68 -8.54
N LEU A 16 2.01 9.85 -9.06
CA LEU A 16 2.33 10.33 -10.39
C LEU A 16 3.30 11.51 -10.32
N LEU A 17 4.49 11.40 -10.92
CA LEU A 17 5.34 12.55 -11.25
C LEU A 17 4.79 13.29 -12.47
N ASN A 18 4.07 12.57 -13.36
CA ASN A 18 3.47 13.14 -14.57
C ASN A 18 2.12 12.45 -14.91
N PRO A 19 0.99 13.18 -14.95
CA PRO A 19 -0.33 12.63 -15.27
C PRO A 19 -0.47 12.11 -16.70
N SER A 20 0.47 12.43 -17.59
CA SER A 20 0.56 11.91 -18.97
C SER A 20 1.63 10.81 -19.14
N GLY A 21 2.19 10.31 -18.03
CA GLY A 21 3.25 9.30 -18.00
C GLY A 21 2.75 7.85 -18.11
N PRO A 22 3.64 6.85 -17.95
CA PRO A 22 3.29 5.41 -18.07
C PRO A 22 2.26 4.97 -17.05
N LEU A 23 2.23 5.66 -15.92
CA LEU A 23 1.30 5.40 -14.84
C LEU A 23 -0.15 5.73 -15.23
N GLN A 24 -0.39 6.52 -16.29
CA GLN A 24 -1.74 6.68 -16.83
C GLN A 24 -2.30 5.35 -17.35
N SER A 25 -1.49 4.61 -18.12
CA SER A 25 -1.84 3.26 -18.57
C SER A 25 -2.00 2.30 -17.40
N LEU A 26 -1.21 2.46 -16.34
CA LEU A 26 -1.35 1.68 -15.11
C LEU A 26 -2.71 1.93 -14.43
N SER A 27 -3.16 3.19 -14.31
CA SER A 27 -4.47 3.51 -13.71
C SER A 27 -5.61 2.85 -14.48
N GLN A 28 -5.58 2.92 -15.82
CA GLN A 28 -6.58 2.31 -16.68
C GLN A 28 -6.63 0.79 -16.53
N GLU A 29 -5.46 0.14 -16.47
CA GLU A 29 -5.38 -1.29 -16.29
C GLU A 29 -5.81 -1.73 -14.88
N LEU A 30 -5.49 -0.98 -13.84
CA LEU A 30 -5.99 -1.26 -12.48
C LEU A 30 -7.52 -1.09 -12.40
N GLU A 31 -8.06 -0.07 -13.05
CA GLU A 31 -9.50 0.18 -13.10
C GLU A 31 -10.25 -0.91 -13.88
N SER A 32 -9.66 -1.44 -14.98
CA SER A 32 -10.21 -2.58 -15.73
C SER A 32 -10.31 -3.84 -14.85
N GLN A 33 -9.38 -3.98 -13.89
CA GLN A 33 -9.35 -5.04 -12.88
C GLN A 33 -10.22 -4.72 -11.65
N SER A 34 -11.14 -3.75 -11.76
CA SER A 34 -12.05 -3.31 -10.70
C SER A 34 -11.36 -2.77 -9.44
N VAL A 35 -10.12 -2.29 -9.53
CA VAL A 35 -9.43 -1.63 -8.41
C VAL A 35 -9.91 -0.18 -8.29
N ARG A 36 -10.15 0.31 -7.06
CA ARG A 36 -10.34 1.75 -6.83
C ARG A 36 -8.98 2.42 -6.79
N THR A 37 -8.74 3.32 -7.73
CA THR A 37 -7.52 4.13 -7.80
C THR A 37 -7.74 5.48 -7.14
N ARG A 38 -6.71 5.99 -6.46
CA ARG A 38 -6.61 7.38 -6.01
C ARG A 38 -5.27 7.92 -6.44
N GLN A 39 -5.24 9.14 -6.97
CA GLN A 39 -4.01 9.76 -7.42
C GLN A 39 -3.45 10.68 -6.33
N ALA A 40 -2.12 10.67 -6.20
CA ALA A 40 -1.36 11.68 -5.49
C ALA A 40 -0.13 12.04 -6.33
N THR A 41 0.32 13.29 -6.26
CA THR A 41 1.39 13.82 -7.10
C THR A 41 2.68 14.11 -6.33
N SER A 42 2.67 13.86 -5.02
CA SER A 42 3.75 14.16 -4.10
C SER A 42 3.75 13.22 -2.90
N CYS A 43 4.89 13.09 -2.22
CA CYS A 43 5.01 12.42 -0.94
C CYS A 43 4.08 13.05 0.10
N ALA A 44 3.92 14.37 0.09
CA ALA A 44 3.01 15.08 0.99
C ALA A 44 1.54 14.66 0.81
N GLU A 45 1.07 14.52 -0.44
CA GLU A 45 -0.28 14.00 -0.71
C GLU A 45 -0.40 12.53 -0.33
N ALA A 46 0.61 11.71 -0.66
CA ALA A 46 0.66 10.30 -0.26
C ALA A 46 0.54 10.13 1.26
N ALA A 47 1.24 10.97 2.03
CA ALA A 47 1.21 10.95 3.49
C ALA A 47 -0.20 11.23 4.03
N ARG A 48 -0.94 12.18 3.44
CA ARG A 48 -2.34 12.45 3.84
C ARG A 48 -3.25 11.26 3.59
N LEU A 49 -3.05 10.55 2.48
CA LEU A 49 -3.81 9.35 2.12
C LEU A 49 -3.49 8.18 3.07
N LEU A 50 -2.21 8.01 3.41
CA LEU A 50 -1.72 6.98 4.31
C LEU A 50 -2.09 7.22 5.79
N ALA A 51 -2.31 8.48 6.18
CA ALA A 51 -2.76 8.85 7.53
C ALA A 51 -4.26 8.58 7.77
N ALA A 52 -5.02 8.18 6.74
CA ALA A 52 -6.43 7.84 6.89
C ALA A 52 -6.62 6.61 7.80
N VAL A 53 -7.81 6.50 8.42
CA VAL A 53 -8.18 5.33 9.25
C VAL A 53 -8.09 4.02 8.46
N ASN A 54 -8.47 4.07 7.19
CA ASN A 54 -8.37 2.97 6.24
C ASN A 54 -7.41 3.38 5.12
N PRO A 55 -6.09 3.18 5.30
CA PRO A 55 -5.12 3.45 4.25
C PRO A 55 -5.26 2.43 3.11
N PRO A 56 -4.79 2.77 1.90
CA PRO A 56 -4.79 1.85 0.76
C PRO A 56 -4.04 0.56 1.07
N GLU A 57 -4.34 -0.50 0.34
CA GLU A 57 -3.62 -1.77 0.49
C GLU A 57 -2.30 -1.75 -0.28
N VAL A 58 -2.29 -1.06 -1.42
CA VAL A 58 -1.15 -1.00 -2.34
C VAL A 58 -0.90 0.44 -2.76
N ILE A 59 0.37 0.82 -2.81
CA ILE A 59 0.84 2.06 -3.43
C ILE A 59 1.70 1.70 -4.63
N PHE A 60 1.44 2.32 -5.78
CA PHE A 60 2.35 2.33 -6.91
C PHE A 60 3.06 3.69 -6.95
N THR A 61 4.38 3.71 -7.02
CA THR A 61 5.16 4.95 -7.00
C THR A 61 6.23 4.99 -8.08
N GLU A 62 6.39 6.14 -8.73
CA GLU A 62 7.60 6.41 -9.52
C GLU A 62 8.85 6.49 -8.64
N THR A 63 10.01 6.38 -9.28
CA THR A 63 11.31 6.40 -8.60
C THR A 63 11.62 7.77 -8.00
N GLN A 64 11.19 8.85 -8.64
CA GLN A 64 11.38 10.24 -8.20
C GLN A 64 10.02 10.93 -8.12
N LEU A 65 9.85 11.76 -7.10
CA LEU A 65 8.68 12.58 -6.86
C LEU A 65 9.13 14.05 -6.71
N PRO A 66 8.24 15.04 -6.86
CA PRO A 66 8.63 16.46 -6.79
C PRO A 66 9.23 16.86 -5.43
N ASP A 67 8.87 16.15 -4.36
CA ASP A 67 9.22 16.44 -2.96
C ASP A 67 9.90 15.26 -2.24
N GLY A 68 10.37 14.26 -3.00
CA GLY A 68 11.05 13.08 -2.43
C GLY A 68 11.24 11.95 -3.43
N ASN A 69 11.39 10.73 -2.94
CA ASN A 69 11.56 9.55 -3.78
C ASN A 69 10.74 8.35 -3.29
N TRP A 70 10.81 7.25 -4.04
CA TRP A 70 10.10 6.00 -3.70
C TRP A 70 10.41 5.49 -2.28
N ALA A 71 11.63 5.70 -1.75
CA ALA A 71 12.00 5.24 -0.42
C ALA A 71 11.36 6.10 0.69
N ASP A 72 11.10 7.39 0.43
CA ASP A 72 10.25 8.22 1.31
C ASP A 72 8.84 7.63 1.41
N VAL A 73 8.27 7.19 0.29
CA VAL A 73 6.94 6.57 0.24
C VAL A 73 6.91 5.27 1.03
N VAL A 74 7.96 4.44 0.94
CA VAL A 74 8.09 3.23 1.78
C VAL A 74 8.12 3.59 3.27
N ARG A 75 8.89 4.61 3.67
CA ARG A 75 8.91 5.09 5.06
C ARG A 75 7.55 5.62 5.52
N LEU A 76 6.79 6.28 4.65
CA LEU A 76 5.43 6.74 4.96
C LEU A 76 4.48 5.54 5.12
N ALA A 77 4.55 4.56 4.23
CA ALA A 77 3.72 3.36 4.27
C ALA A 77 3.97 2.52 5.54
N GLN A 78 5.22 2.44 6.00
CA GLN A 78 5.59 1.76 7.26
C GLN A 78 4.99 2.43 8.50
N LYS A 79 4.66 3.73 8.43
CA LYS A 79 4.04 4.50 9.53
C LYS A 79 2.52 4.49 9.49
N ALA A 80 1.91 3.87 8.47
CA ALA A 80 0.46 3.82 8.33
C ALA A 80 -0.18 2.98 9.45
N SER A 81 -1.43 3.28 9.77
CA SER A 81 -2.20 2.59 10.83
C SER A 81 -2.47 1.11 10.53
N GLN A 82 -2.40 0.73 9.26
CA GLN A 82 -2.52 -0.65 8.79
C GLN A 82 -1.44 -0.93 7.74
N PRO A 83 -0.98 -2.19 7.59
CA PRO A 83 -0.04 -2.58 6.55
C PRO A 83 -0.45 -2.09 5.15
N VAL A 84 0.54 -1.57 4.43
CA VAL A 84 0.45 -1.11 3.05
C VAL A 84 1.68 -1.62 2.30
N ASN A 85 1.49 -2.19 1.11
CA ASN A 85 2.59 -2.60 0.24
C ASN A 85 2.91 -1.48 -0.75
N VAL A 86 4.20 -1.24 -1.00
CA VAL A 86 4.66 -0.24 -1.98
C VAL A 86 5.31 -0.97 -3.14
N ILE A 87 4.86 -0.69 -4.36
CA ILE A 87 5.42 -1.20 -5.60
C ILE A 87 6.06 -0.02 -6.33
N VAL A 88 7.33 -0.14 -6.66
CA VAL A 88 8.05 0.90 -7.41
C VAL A 88 7.87 0.67 -8.90
N VAL A 89 7.65 1.74 -9.65
CA VAL A 89 7.47 1.73 -11.08
C VAL A 89 8.56 2.56 -11.73
N SER A 90 9.30 1.97 -12.66
CA SER A 90 10.38 2.66 -13.35
C SER A 90 10.41 2.29 -14.83
N ARG A 91 10.56 3.29 -15.71
CA ARG A 91 10.87 3.06 -17.14
C ARG A 91 12.28 2.50 -17.36
N LEU A 92 13.19 2.77 -16.42
CA LEU A 92 14.57 2.34 -16.50
C LEU A 92 14.72 1.07 -15.68
N VAL A 93 15.03 -0.03 -16.36
CA VAL A 93 15.34 -1.31 -15.72
C VAL A 93 16.82 -1.30 -15.36
N ASP A 94 17.13 -0.97 -14.10
CA ASP A 94 18.46 -1.15 -13.51
C ASP A 94 18.35 -2.22 -12.42
N ILE A 95 19.11 -3.30 -12.57
CA ILE A 95 19.16 -4.42 -11.60
C ILE A 95 19.56 -3.90 -10.21
N ARG A 96 20.44 -2.90 -10.12
CA ARG A 96 20.85 -2.31 -8.84
C ARG A 96 19.66 -1.63 -8.17
N LEU A 97 18.89 -0.85 -8.93
CA LEU A 97 17.69 -0.18 -8.42
C LEU A 97 16.63 -1.21 -8.01
N TYR A 98 16.46 -2.28 -8.77
CA TYR A 98 15.55 -3.38 -8.41
C TYR A 98 15.93 -4.00 -7.05
N VAL A 99 17.19 -4.37 -6.89
CA VAL A 99 17.69 -4.95 -5.63
C VAL A 99 17.56 -3.95 -4.47
N GLU A 100 17.93 -2.70 -4.68
CA GLU A 100 17.79 -1.64 -3.69
C GLU A 100 16.34 -1.45 -3.25
N THR A 101 15.41 -1.47 -4.20
CA THR A 101 13.97 -1.34 -3.96
C THR A 101 13.47 -2.41 -2.98
N LEU A 102 13.79 -3.68 -3.26
CA LEU A 102 13.39 -4.79 -2.41
C LEU A 102 14.07 -4.75 -1.03
N GLN A 103 15.37 -4.44 -0.98
CA GLN A 103 16.13 -4.36 0.27
C GLN A 103 15.61 -3.26 1.21
N ASN A 104 15.06 -2.18 0.66
CA ASN A 104 14.49 -1.08 1.45
C ASN A 104 13.03 -1.30 1.85
N GLY A 105 12.45 -2.48 1.55
CA GLY A 105 11.14 -2.87 2.04
C GLY A 105 9.97 -2.49 1.13
N ALA A 106 10.23 -2.10 -0.13
CA ALA A 106 9.19 -2.17 -1.14
C ALA A 106 8.79 -3.63 -1.36
N PHE A 107 7.53 -3.84 -1.73
CA PHE A 107 6.97 -5.16 -2.01
C PHE A 107 7.48 -5.70 -3.35
N ASP A 108 7.50 -4.86 -4.38
CA ASP A 108 7.93 -5.24 -5.71
C ASP A 108 8.41 -4.04 -6.53
N PHE A 109 8.97 -4.31 -7.70
CA PHE A 109 9.38 -3.34 -8.69
C PHE A 109 8.91 -3.80 -10.08
N ILE A 110 8.19 -2.93 -10.79
CA ILE A 110 7.66 -3.21 -12.12
C ILE A 110 8.11 -2.15 -13.12
N ALA A 111 8.17 -2.51 -14.40
CA ALA A 111 8.53 -1.60 -15.48
C ALA A 111 7.49 -1.64 -16.60
N PRO A 112 7.09 -0.48 -17.16
CA PRO A 112 6.27 -0.45 -18.36
C PRO A 112 7.06 -0.92 -19.60
N PRO A 113 6.39 -1.46 -20.64
CA PRO A 113 4.95 -1.65 -20.75
C PRO A 113 4.44 -2.77 -19.83
N PHE A 114 3.28 -2.56 -19.20
CA PHE A 114 2.69 -3.55 -18.29
C PHE A 114 1.93 -4.61 -19.09
N GLU A 115 2.30 -5.87 -18.90
CA GLU A 115 1.48 -6.98 -19.39
C GLU A 115 0.32 -7.19 -18.37
N PRO A 116 -0.95 -7.24 -18.82
CA PRO A 116 -2.11 -7.33 -17.93
C PRO A 116 -2.04 -8.48 -16.93
N SER A 117 -1.60 -9.68 -17.36
CA SER A 117 -1.50 -10.85 -16.50
C SER A 117 -0.40 -10.73 -15.45
N GLU A 118 0.74 -10.11 -15.77
CA GLU A 118 1.82 -9.81 -14.83
C GLU A 118 1.34 -8.80 -13.78
N LEU A 119 0.71 -7.70 -14.20
CA LEU A 119 0.19 -6.70 -13.28
C LEU A 119 -0.89 -7.30 -12.37
N SER A 120 -1.80 -8.10 -12.92
CA SER A 120 -2.80 -8.83 -12.12
C SER A 120 -2.14 -9.77 -11.11
N HIS A 121 -1.04 -10.44 -11.48
CA HIS A 121 -0.30 -11.30 -10.57
C HIS A 121 0.30 -10.51 -9.42
N VAL A 122 1.07 -9.46 -9.73
CA VAL A 122 1.71 -8.59 -8.73
C VAL A 122 0.66 -7.99 -7.79
N LEU A 123 -0.45 -7.48 -8.33
CA LEU A 123 -1.54 -6.92 -7.53
C LEU A 123 -2.15 -7.96 -6.59
N ARG A 124 -2.49 -9.16 -7.08
CA ARG A 124 -3.05 -10.23 -6.23
C ARG A 124 -2.09 -10.61 -5.11
N CYS A 125 -0.80 -10.73 -5.41
CA CYS A 125 0.23 -11.05 -4.43
C CYS A 125 0.37 -9.93 -3.37
N ALA A 126 0.40 -8.68 -3.81
CA ALA A 126 0.51 -7.52 -2.93
C ALA A 126 -0.70 -7.40 -2.00
N VAL A 127 -1.91 -7.53 -2.54
CA VAL A 127 -3.16 -7.48 -1.75
C VAL A 127 -3.22 -8.66 -0.78
N GLY A 128 -3.03 -9.89 -1.25
CA GLY A 128 -3.07 -11.08 -0.39
C GLY A 128 -2.07 -11.01 0.77
N ASN A 129 -0.88 -10.44 0.53
CA ASN A 129 0.10 -10.17 1.56
C ASN A 129 -0.39 -9.14 2.60
N VAL A 130 -0.97 -8.02 2.15
CA VAL A 130 -1.54 -7.00 3.05
C VAL A 130 -2.72 -7.55 3.84
N THR A 131 -3.66 -8.24 3.20
CA THR A 131 -4.81 -8.87 3.88
C THR A 131 -4.34 -9.84 4.97
N THR A 132 -3.34 -10.67 4.67
CA THR A 132 -2.76 -11.59 5.65
C THR A 132 -2.15 -10.84 6.84
N ARG A 133 -1.33 -9.81 6.59
CA ARG A 133 -0.72 -9.00 7.65
C ARG A 133 -1.76 -8.26 8.50
N ARG A 134 -2.78 -7.67 7.87
CA ARG A 134 -3.90 -7.01 8.55
C ARG A 134 -4.69 -7.98 9.43
N ASN A 135 -4.97 -9.19 8.94
CA ASN A 135 -5.64 -10.25 9.72
C ASN A 135 -4.84 -10.68 10.94
N VAL A 136 -3.51 -10.80 10.82
CA VAL A 136 -2.62 -11.11 11.94
C VAL A 136 -2.67 -9.99 12.99
N LEU A 137 -2.59 -8.72 12.57
CA LEU A 137 -2.66 -7.57 13.49
C LEU A 137 -4.02 -7.46 14.18
N ALA A 138 -5.12 -7.67 13.45
CA ALA A 138 -6.47 -7.65 14.01
C ALA A 138 -6.66 -8.73 15.10
N ARG A 139 -6.08 -9.92 14.89
CA ARG A 139 -6.09 -11.00 15.88
C ARG A 139 -5.20 -10.69 17.09
N ALA A 140 -4.04 -10.09 16.86
CA ALA A 140 -3.13 -9.67 17.94
C ALA A 140 -3.73 -8.56 18.81
N GLY A 141 -4.43 -7.59 18.20
CA GLY A 141 -5.15 -6.52 18.91
C GLY A 141 -6.39 -6.97 19.68
N GLY A 142 -6.85 -8.22 19.46
CA GLY A 142 -7.94 -8.85 20.21
C GLY A 142 -7.53 -9.46 21.56
N VAL A 143 -6.23 -9.51 21.88
CA VAL A 143 -5.77 -9.90 23.22
C VAL A 143 -5.96 -8.70 24.16
N ARG A 144 -7.15 -8.58 24.74
CA ARG A 144 -7.42 -7.63 25.83
C ARG A 144 -6.41 -7.89 26.95
N ALA A 145 -5.59 -6.89 27.28
CA ALA A 145 -4.91 -6.86 28.57
C ALA A 145 -5.96 -7.05 29.67
N PRO A 146 -5.70 -7.85 30.72
CA PRO A 146 -6.67 -8.05 31.79
C PRO A 146 -6.95 -6.68 32.40
N ALA A 147 -8.24 -6.34 32.46
CA ALA A 147 -8.71 -5.15 33.17
C ALA A 147 -8.14 -5.20 34.59
N LEU A 148 -7.23 -4.27 34.89
CA LEU A 148 -6.85 -3.98 36.26
C LEU A 148 -8.12 -3.49 36.96
N LYS A 149 -8.76 -4.41 37.69
CA LYS A 149 -9.86 -4.10 38.59
C LYS A 149 -9.43 -2.95 39.48
N GLN A 150 -10.29 -1.95 39.55
CA GLN A 150 -10.23 -0.84 40.50
C GLN A 150 -9.79 -1.35 41.87
N MET A 151 -8.59 -0.96 42.28
CA MET A 151 -8.21 -1.00 43.68
C MET A 151 -8.74 0.29 44.28
N ALA A 152 -9.97 0.21 44.80
CA ALA A 152 -10.48 1.20 45.72
C ALA A 152 -9.50 1.29 46.90
N LEU A 153 -8.95 2.47 47.13
CA LEU A 153 -8.25 2.81 48.37
C LEU A 153 -9.33 3.03 49.44
N PRO A 154 -9.34 2.25 50.54
CA PRO A 154 -10.11 2.63 51.71
C PRO A 154 -9.26 3.57 52.58
N GLY A 155 -9.87 4.62 53.11
CA GLY A 155 -9.32 5.35 54.25
C GLY A 155 -9.24 6.86 54.07
N ALA A 156 -10.39 7.51 54.19
CA ALA A 156 -10.43 8.83 54.79
C ALA A 156 -10.41 8.64 56.31
N CYS A 157 -9.36 9.16 56.95
CA CYS A 157 -9.35 9.69 58.32
C CYS A 157 -8.22 10.72 58.40
#